data_AF-A0A7K0LUF1-F1
#
_entry.id   AF-A0A7K0LUF1-F1
#
_cell.length_a   1.000
_cell.length_b   1.000
_cell.length_c   1.000
_cell.angle_alpha   90.00
_cell.angle_beta   90.00
_cell.angle_gamma   90.00
#
_symmetry.space_group_name_H-M   'P 1'
#
loop_
_entity.id
_entity.type
_entity.pdbx_description
1 polymer ?
#
loop_
_entity_poly.entity_id
_entity_poly.type
_entity_poly.pdbx_seq_one_letter_code
_entity_poly.pdbx_strand_id
1 'polypeptide(L)'
;MLKAVAVESMTKSYKMVTLRALTMAGALADGMTVSRLSTLCHRLMLRDPRLVADATSASMPDPEALDSASWRAYWRKWPVAALLGELKGGGSALFAIEGDEFRLAESVAPEHRGHLDRMVGELVDWRLARYLERKSARRDSVAVVKVAHNGRTPMLFLDRDKNPELPQGKGVRLVIEERVYKADFVKIAINVARLEATGPNELPDILWSWFGPDAGMSGTQQRVAISVDASGEWHMRPMSDASQPNYGWAGAGSG
;
A
#
# COMPACT_ATOMS: atom_id res chain seq x y z
N MET A 1 10.74 -21.17 10.75
CA MET A 1 9.61 -20.24 11.00
C MET A 1 10.01 -18.79 11.34
N LEU A 2 10.58 -18.49 12.52
CA LEU A 2 10.83 -17.10 12.99
C LEU A 2 11.56 -16.20 11.98
N LYS A 3 12.64 -16.69 11.38
CA LYS A 3 13.39 -15.94 10.34
C LYS A 3 12.51 -15.57 9.16
N ALA A 4 11.65 -16.48 8.71
CA ALA A 4 10.76 -16.24 7.57
C ALA A 4 9.77 -15.11 7.88
N VAL A 5 9.17 -15.11 9.08
CA VAL A 5 8.28 -14.03 9.54
C VAL A 5 9.03 -12.70 9.64
N ALA A 6 10.26 -12.71 10.15
CA ALA A 6 11.07 -11.50 10.35
C ALA A 6 11.49 -10.81 9.05
N VAL A 7 11.59 -11.53 7.93
CA VAL A 7 12.03 -10.96 6.64
C VAL A 7 10.92 -10.85 5.59
N GLU A 8 9.71 -11.33 5.88
CA GLU A 8 8.58 -11.32 4.93
C GLU A 8 8.23 -9.90 4.46
N SER A 9 8.22 -9.66 3.15
CA SER A 9 7.81 -8.37 2.60
C SER A 9 6.35 -8.05 2.95
N MET A 10 6.07 -6.85 3.47
CA MET A 10 4.72 -6.42 3.82
C MET A 10 4.23 -5.29 2.88
N THR A 11 3.69 -5.69 1.73
CA THR A 11 2.92 -4.82 0.83
C THR A 11 1.43 -4.79 1.17
N LYS A 12 0.91 -5.91 1.70
CA LYS A 12 -0.42 -6.07 2.29
C LYS A 12 -0.29 -6.85 3.60
N SER A 13 -1.23 -6.67 4.51
CA SER A 13 -1.22 -7.27 5.85
C SER A 13 -1.63 -8.75 5.93
N TYR A 14 -2.08 -9.37 4.83
CA TYR A 14 -2.80 -10.65 4.87
C TYR A 14 -2.04 -11.77 5.59
N LYS A 15 -0.78 -12.02 5.21
CA LYS A 15 0.02 -13.08 5.82
C LYS A 15 0.22 -12.86 7.32
N MET A 16 0.49 -11.60 7.73
CA MET A 16 0.66 -11.29 9.15
C MET A 16 -0.65 -11.43 9.93
N VAL A 17 -1.79 -11.10 9.33
CA VAL A 17 -3.11 -11.34 9.93
C VAL A 17 -3.40 -12.84 10.06
N THR A 18 -3.04 -13.65 9.07
CA THR A 18 -3.15 -15.12 9.16
C THR A 18 -2.30 -15.68 10.30
N LEU A 19 -1.04 -15.24 10.41
CA LEU A 19 -0.16 -15.65 11.49
C LEU A 19 -0.68 -15.19 12.86
N ARG A 20 -1.19 -13.96 12.96
CA ARG A 20 -1.81 -13.42 14.17
C ARG A 20 -3.01 -14.28 14.60
N ALA A 21 -3.86 -14.68 13.65
CA ALA A 21 -5.01 -15.53 13.94
C ALA A 21 -4.59 -16.90 14.49
N LEU A 22 -3.53 -17.50 13.94
CA LEU A 22 -2.99 -18.78 14.42
C LEU A 22 -2.40 -18.66 15.83
N THR A 23 -1.54 -17.67 16.07
CA THR A 23 -0.91 -17.50 17.39
C THR A 23 -1.91 -17.09 18.47
N MET A 24 -2.91 -16.26 18.13
CA MET A 24 -3.99 -15.91 19.06
C MET A 24 -4.85 -17.11 19.45
N ALA A 25 -4.93 -18.13 18.60
CA ALA A 25 -5.65 -19.36 18.88
C ALA A 25 -4.77 -20.47 19.49
N GLY A 26 -3.47 -20.21 19.70
CA GLY A 26 -2.49 -21.24 20.11
C GLY A 26 -2.38 -22.38 19.11
N ALA A 27 -2.54 -22.07 17.83
CA ALA A 27 -2.74 -23.04 16.76
C ALA A 27 -1.66 -22.92 15.67
N LEU A 28 -0.53 -22.27 15.95
CA LEU A 28 0.50 -22.09 14.94
C LEU A 28 1.14 -23.42 14.51
N ALA A 29 1.43 -24.28 15.49
CA ALA A 29 2.02 -25.60 15.24
C ALA A 29 0.95 -26.63 14.83
N ASP A 30 -0.09 -26.77 15.63
CA ASP A 30 -1.12 -27.81 15.46
C ASP A 30 -2.13 -27.50 14.35
N GLY A 31 -2.23 -26.23 13.97
CA GLY A 31 -3.13 -25.77 12.94
C GLY A 31 -4.58 -25.59 13.39
N MET A 32 -5.40 -25.16 12.45
CA MET A 32 -6.85 -25.11 12.59
C MET A 32 -7.51 -25.22 11.21
N THR A 33 -8.80 -25.55 11.19
CA THR A 33 -9.56 -25.57 9.94
C THR A 33 -9.48 -24.26 9.17
N VAL A 34 -9.41 -24.33 7.84
CA VAL A 34 -9.42 -23.15 6.97
C VAL A 34 -10.66 -22.28 7.24
N SER A 35 -11.78 -22.91 7.57
CA SER A 35 -13.01 -22.23 7.97
C SER A 35 -12.80 -21.34 9.21
N ARG A 36 -12.31 -21.93 10.32
CA ARG A 36 -12.07 -21.19 11.57
C ARG A 36 -11.00 -20.11 11.40
N LEU A 37 -9.93 -20.42 10.66
CA LEU A 37 -8.86 -19.47 10.35
C LEU A 37 -9.39 -18.26 9.60
N SER A 38 -10.19 -18.47 8.57
CA SER A 38 -10.76 -17.39 7.76
C SER A 38 -11.66 -16.49 8.58
N THR A 39 -12.52 -17.06 9.44
CA THR A 39 -13.38 -16.30 10.36
C THR A 39 -12.58 -15.45 11.35
N LEU A 40 -11.49 -15.99 11.91
CA LEU A 40 -10.60 -15.22 12.80
C LEU A 40 -9.92 -14.08 12.04
N CYS A 41 -9.42 -14.35 10.84
CA CYS A 41 -8.79 -13.33 9.99
C CYS A 41 -9.76 -12.23 9.60
N HIS A 42 -11.02 -12.56 9.29
CA HIS A 42 -12.06 -11.57 8.99
C HIS A 42 -12.24 -10.62 10.17
N ARG A 43 -12.47 -11.18 11.36
CA ARG A 43 -12.64 -10.39 12.59
C ARG A 43 -11.43 -9.50 12.87
N LEU A 44 -10.21 -9.98 12.65
CA LEU A 44 -9.01 -9.17 12.83
C LEU A 44 -8.91 -8.04 11.79
N MET A 45 -9.26 -8.29 10.54
CA MET A 45 -9.29 -7.28 9.48
C MET A 45 -10.27 -6.16 9.82
N LEU A 46 -11.46 -6.49 10.30
CA LEU A 46 -12.51 -5.51 10.59
C LEU A 46 -12.23 -4.63 11.82
N ARG A 47 -11.17 -4.91 12.59
CA ARG A 47 -10.81 -4.11 13.79
C ARG A 47 -10.03 -2.83 13.46
N ASP A 48 -9.56 -2.67 12.23
CA ASP A 48 -8.81 -1.49 11.81
C ASP A 48 -9.13 -1.15 10.35
N PRO A 49 -9.64 0.05 10.04
CA PRO A 49 -9.94 0.47 8.67
C PRO A 49 -8.74 0.37 7.73
N ARG A 50 -7.50 0.47 8.24
CA ARG A 50 -6.28 0.24 7.44
C ARG A 50 -6.17 -1.19 6.94
N LEU A 51 -6.59 -2.16 7.75
CA LEU A 51 -6.56 -3.57 7.41
C LEU A 51 -7.71 -3.90 6.45
N VAL A 52 -8.90 -3.32 6.65
CA VAL A 52 -10.00 -3.37 5.68
C VAL A 52 -9.54 -2.85 4.31
N ALA A 53 -8.91 -1.66 4.26
CA ALA A 53 -8.38 -1.10 3.03
C ALA A 53 -7.27 -1.95 2.37
N ASP A 54 -6.61 -2.84 3.10
CA ASP A 54 -5.73 -3.83 2.47
C ASP A 54 -6.52 -4.89 1.72
N ALA A 55 -7.63 -5.37 2.30
CA ALA A 55 -8.53 -6.38 1.75
C ALA A 55 -9.38 -5.85 0.58
N THR A 56 -9.69 -4.56 0.58
CA THR A 56 -10.48 -3.91 -0.47
C THR A 56 -9.75 -3.93 -1.82
N SER A 57 -10.40 -4.48 -2.85
CA SER A 57 -9.90 -4.53 -4.22
C SER A 57 -11.06 -4.60 -5.21
N ALA A 58 -10.78 -4.53 -6.52
CA ALA A 58 -11.82 -4.69 -7.54
C ALA A 58 -12.57 -6.04 -7.45
N SER A 59 -11.92 -7.10 -6.97
CA SER A 59 -12.53 -8.41 -6.73
C SER A 59 -13.11 -8.57 -5.31
N MET A 60 -12.96 -7.56 -4.47
CA MET A 60 -13.39 -7.53 -3.06
C MET A 60 -13.72 -6.09 -2.67
N PRO A 61 -14.81 -5.51 -3.19
CA PRO A 61 -15.09 -4.08 -3.01
C PRO A 61 -15.51 -3.73 -1.58
N ASP A 62 -16.19 -4.65 -0.88
CA ASP A 62 -16.70 -4.42 0.46
C ASP A 62 -16.39 -5.61 1.39
N PRO A 63 -15.18 -5.67 1.99
CA PRO A 63 -14.82 -6.72 2.93
C PRO A 63 -15.75 -6.81 4.16
N GLU A 64 -16.47 -5.75 4.52
CA GLU A 64 -17.31 -5.69 5.72
C GLU A 64 -18.66 -6.38 5.50
N ALA A 65 -19.26 -6.18 4.32
CA ALA A 65 -20.56 -6.78 3.98
C ALA A 65 -20.49 -8.23 3.51
N LEU A 66 -19.28 -8.80 3.39
CA LEU A 66 -19.12 -10.15 2.86
C LEU A 66 -19.62 -11.22 3.82
N ASP A 67 -20.37 -12.19 3.28
CA ASP A 67 -20.72 -13.40 4.02
C ASP A 67 -19.48 -14.27 4.30
N SER A 68 -19.61 -15.14 5.30
CA SER A 68 -18.49 -15.99 5.76
C SER A 68 -17.98 -16.97 4.71
N ALA A 69 -18.84 -17.46 3.80
CA ALA A 69 -18.44 -18.42 2.78
C ALA A 69 -17.63 -17.75 1.67
N SER A 70 -18.10 -16.59 1.21
CA SER A 70 -17.42 -15.72 0.24
C SER A 70 -16.07 -15.25 0.80
N TRP A 71 -16.03 -14.83 2.06
CA TRP A 71 -14.78 -14.44 2.72
C TRP A 71 -13.80 -15.61 2.80
N ARG A 72 -14.26 -16.79 3.23
CA ARG A 72 -13.42 -18.00 3.30
C ARG A 72 -12.84 -18.37 1.94
N ALA A 73 -13.65 -18.33 0.87
CA ALA A 73 -13.18 -18.61 -0.48
C ALA A 73 -12.09 -17.63 -0.92
N TYR A 74 -12.28 -16.34 -0.65
CA TYR A 74 -11.26 -15.32 -0.92
C TYR A 74 -9.97 -15.55 -0.12
N TRP A 75 -10.09 -15.82 1.18
CA TRP A 75 -8.94 -16.04 2.06
C TRP A 75 -8.18 -17.32 1.70
N ARG A 76 -8.88 -18.39 1.27
CA ARG A 76 -8.24 -19.61 0.77
C ARG A 76 -7.46 -19.36 -0.52
N LYS A 77 -8.04 -18.59 -1.44
CA LYS A 77 -7.45 -18.29 -2.76
C LYS A 77 -6.18 -17.44 -2.68
N TRP A 78 -6.09 -16.54 -1.69
CA TRP A 78 -4.99 -15.58 -1.63
C TRP A 78 -3.99 -15.87 -0.50
N PRO A 79 -4.21 -15.47 0.77
CA PRO A 79 -3.20 -15.65 1.81
C PRO A 79 -2.88 -17.11 2.11
N VAL A 80 -3.88 -18.00 2.14
CA VAL A 80 -3.63 -19.42 2.41
C VAL A 80 -2.83 -20.03 1.27
N ALA A 81 -3.27 -19.89 0.01
CA ALA A 81 -2.52 -20.37 -1.15
C ALA A 81 -1.07 -19.82 -1.19
N ALA A 82 -0.86 -18.56 -0.82
CA ALA A 82 0.47 -17.98 -0.75
C ALA A 82 1.37 -18.65 0.31
N LEU A 83 0.81 -18.98 1.48
CA LEU A 83 1.54 -19.61 2.59
C LEU A 83 1.80 -21.11 2.36
N LEU A 84 0.98 -21.74 1.51
CA LEU A 84 1.19 -23.09 0.97
C LEU A 84 2.17 -23.12 -0.20
N GLY A 85 2.67 -21.97 -0.66
CA GLY A 85 3.54 -21.88 -1.82
C GLY A 85 2.85 -22.07 -3.18
N GLU A 86 1.51 -22.16 -3.22
CA GLU A 86 0.73 -22.43 -4.44
C GLU A 86 0.75 -21.26 -5.45
N LEU A 87 1.00 -20.02 -4.98
CA LEU A 87 0.98 -18.82 -5.83
C LEU A 87 2.32 -18.48 -6.49
N LYS A 88 3.43 -19.06 -6.03
CA LYS A 88 4.77 -18.81 -6.59
C LYS A 88 5.51 -20.14 -6.74
N GLY A 89 5.80 -20.57 -7.97
CA GLY A 89 6.35 -21.88 -8.32
C GLY A 89 7.80 -22.15 -7.90
N GLY A 90 8.20 -21.88 -6.65
CA GLY A 90 9.56 -22.18 -6.17
C GLY A 90 9.90 -21.79 -4.73
N GLY A 91 8.94 -21.40 -3.89
CA GLY A 91 9.19 -21.13 -2.47
C GLY A 91 8.91 -22.35 -1.59
N SER A 92 9.72 -22.58 -0.55
CA SER A 92 9.38 -23.56 0.50
C SER A 92 8.07 -23.13 1.18
N ALA A 93 7.08 -24.02 1.18
CA ALA A 93 5.83 -23.82 1.88
C ALA A 93 6.10 -23.84 3.39
N LEU A 94 5.67 -22.79 4.10
CA LEU A 94 5.78 -22.75 5.56
C LEU A 94 4.67 -23.57 6.22
N PHE A 95 3.54 -23.71 5.52
CA PHE A 95 2.35 -24.41 5.99
C PHE A 95 1.95 -25.50 4.99
N ALA A 96 1.16 -26.44 5.48
CA ALA A 96 0.53 -27.48 4.69
C ALA A 96 -0.97 -27.53 5.03
N ILE A 97 -1.76 -28.15 4.13
CA ILE A 97 -3.13 -28.55 4.42
C ILE A 97 -3.17 -30.07 4.51
N GLU A 98 -3.69 -30.58 5.63
CA GLU A 98 -4.03 -32.00 5.81
C GLU A 98 -5.53 -32.13 6.05
N GLY A 99 -6.26 -32.65 5.06
CA GLY A 99 -7.72 -32.59 5.06
C GLY A 99 -8.21 -31.15 4.92
N ASP A 100 -8.79 -30.59 5.99
CA ASP A 100 -9.17 -29.17 6.08
C ASP A 100 -8.31 -28.37 7.09
N GLU A 101 -7.33 -29.02 7.73
CA GLU A 101 -6.48 -28.40 8.74
C GLU A 101 -5.31 -27.67 8.10
N PHE A 102 -5.25 -26.35 8.30
CA PHE A 102 -4.12 -25.53 7.91
C PHE A 102 -3.11 -25.49 9.06
N ARG A 103 -1.94 -26.12 8.89
CA ARG A 103 -0.95 -26.32 9.94
C ARG A 103 0.48 -26.08 9.47
N LEU A 104 1.41 -25.91 10.41
CA LEU A 104 2.82 -25.77 10.07
C LEU A 104 3.31 -27.03 9.33
N ALA A 105 4.07 -26.84 8.25
CA ALA A 105 4.57 -27.97 7.45
C ALA A 105 5.63 -28.79 8.21
N GLU A 106 6.35 -28.14 9.14
CA GLU A 106 7.35 -28.76 9.99
C GLU A 106 6.75 -29.16 11.34
N SER A 107 7.09 -30.35 11.82
CA SER A 107 6.66 -30.81 13.14
C SER A 107 7.41 -30.07 14.24
N VAL A 108 6.70 -29.72 15.32
CA VAL A 108 7.26 -29.04 16.49
C VAL A 108 7.01 -29.91 17.73
N ALA A 109 8.07 -30.18 18.48
CA ALA A 109 7.99 -30.93 19.73
C ALA A 109 7.00 -30.24 20.70
N PRO A 110 6.12 -30.98 21.39
CA PRO A 110 5.06 -30.42 22.23
C PRO A 110 5.53 -29.34 23.22
N GLU A 111 6.69 -29.53 23.85
CA GLU A 111 7.33 -28.62 24.79
C GLU A 111 7.74 -27.26 24.19
N HIS A 112 7.90 -27.18 22.87
CA HIS A 112 8.30 -25.97 22.15
C HIS A 112 7.13 -25.22 21.52
N ARG A 113 5.95 -25.83 21.41
CA ARG A 113 4.80 -25.23 20.70
C ARG A 113 4.36 -23.90 21.31
N GLY A 114 4.14 -23.88 22.62
CA GLY A 114 3.75 -22.65 23.33
C GLY A 114 4.80 -21.54 23.24
N HIS A 115 6.09 -21.90 23.29
CA HIS A 115 7.19 -20.95 23.10
C HIS A 115 7.20 -20.37 21.69
N LEU A 116 6.99 -21.20 20.68
CA LEU A 116 6.91 -20.79 19.28
C LEU A 116 5.72 -19.85 19.04
N ASP A 117 4.53 -20.20 19.52
CA ASP A 117 3.32 -19.35 19.43
C ASP A 117 3.58 -17.97 20.04
N ARG A 118 4.19 -17.92 21.22
CA ARG A 118 4.53 -16.67 21.89
C ARG A 118 5.50 -15.83 21.08
N MET A 119 6.65 -16.39 20.69
CA MET A 119 7.69 -15.64 19.98
C MET A 119 7.22 -15.15 18.62
N VAL A 120 6.49 -15.98 17.87
CA VAL A 120 5.91 -15.58 16.58
C VAL A 120 4.81 -14.55 16.80
N GLY A 121 3.98 -14.70 17.83
CA GLY A 121 2.95 -13.74 18.19
C GLY A 121 3.53 -12.35 18.47
N GLU A 122 4.54 -12.26 19.35
CA GLU A 122 5.23 -11.00 19.67
C GLU A 122 5.84 -10.35 18.41
N LEU A 123 6.48 -11.15 17.55
CA LEU A 123 7.05 -10.66 16.29
C LEU A 123 5.97 -10.15 15.32
N VAL A 124 4.87 -10.89 15.17
CA VAL A 124 3.74 -10.52 14.31
C VAL A 124 3.10 -9.22 14.80
N ASP A 125 2.92 -9.07 16.11
CA ASP A 125 2.35 -7.88 16.74
C ASP A 125 3.21 -6.65 16.44
N TRP A 126 4.52 -6.76 16.66
CA TRP A 126 5.46 -5.70 16.35
C TRP A 126 5.44 -5.35 14.85
N ARG A 127 5.43 -6.34 13.95
CA ARG A 127 5.39 -6.11 12.50
C ARG A 127 4.10 -5.43 12.06
N LEU A 128 2.95 -5.85 12.58
CA LEU A 128 1.67 -5.22 12.28
C LEU A 128 1.62 -3.79 12.79
N ALA A 129 2.07 -3.52 14.02
CA ALA A 129 2.14 -2.16 14.57
C ALA A 129 2.99 -1.25 13.67
N ARG A 130 4.23 -1.66 13.36
CA ARG A 130 5.14 -0.90 12.48
C ARG A 130 4.57 -0.69 11.07
N TYR A 131 3.90 -1.71 10.52
CA TYR A 131 3.23 -1.62 9.21
C TYR A 131 2.12 -0.57 9.22
N LEU A 132 1.28 -0.59 10.25
CA LEU A 132 0.14 0.30 10.41
C LEU A 132 0.57 1.75 10.71
N GLU A 133 1.64 1.95 11.50
CA GLU A 133 2.27 3.25 11.71
C GLU A 133 2.75 3.86 10.39
N ARG A 134 3.51 3.09 9.59
CA ARG A 134 3.96 3.53 8.27
C ARG A 134 2.79 3.86 7.34
N LYS A 135 1.70 3.08 7.39
CA LYS A 135 0.50 3.33 6.59
C LYS A 135 -0.24 4.59 7.04
N SER A 136 -0.24 4.91 8.33
CA SER A 136 -0.77 6.18 8.86
C SER A 136 0.10 7.37 8.48
N ALA A 137 1.42 7.29 8.66
CA ALA A 137 2.33 8.36 8.26
C ALA A 137 2.21 8.70 6.76
N ARG A 138 1.96 7.68 5.92
CA ARG A 138 1.67 7.85 4.49
C ARG A 138 0.32 8.53 4.21
N ARG A 139 -0.69 8.38 5.07
CA ARG A 139 -1.98 9.08 4.91
C ARG A 139 -1.87 10.56 5.23
N ASP A 140 -1.08 10.90 6.24
CA ASP A 140 -0.95 12.29 6.67
C ASP A 140 0.14 13.05 5.86
N SER A 141 0.90 12.35 5.01
CA SER A 141 1.94 12.95 4.19
C SER A 141 1.38 13.61 2.94
N VAL A 142 1.81 14.86 2.71
CA VAL A 142 1.63 15.59 1.46
C VAL A 142 2.97 15.62 0.74
N ALA A 143 3.07 14.94 -0.40
CA ALA A 143 4.21 15.01 -1.28
C ALA A 143 4.16 16.30 -2.10
N VAL A 144 5.22 17.11 -2.04
CA VAL A 144 5.31 18.34 -2.83
C VAL A 144 6.27 18.10 -3.99
N VAL A 145 5.73 18.11 -5.22
CA VAL A 145 6.47 17.79 -6.44
C VAL A 145 6.60 19.02 -7.34
N LYS A 146 7.71 19.09 -8.08
CA LYS A 146 7.99 20.19 -9.00
C LYS A 146 7.30 19.98 -10.33
N VAL A 147 6.64 21.03 -10.84
CA VAL A 147 6.23 21.09 -12.25
C VAL A 147 7.48 21.35 -13.08
N ALA A 148 7.72 20.49 -14.06
CA ALA A 148 8.87 20.56 -14.95
C ALA A 148 8.40 20.45 -16.40
N HIS A 149 9.23 20.90 -17.34
CA HIS A 149 8.95 20.81 -18.76
C HIS A 149 9.94 19.85 -19.42
N ASN A 150 9.46 18.91 -20.24
CA ASN A 150 10.31 17.94 -20.94
C ASN A 150 10.79 18.43 -22.33
N GLY A 151 10.55 19.70 -22.64
CA GLY A 151 10.80 20.31 -23.95
C GLY A 151 9.60 20.30 -24.89
N ARG A 152 8.56 19.50 -24.61
CA ARG A 152 7.31 19.47 -25.39
C ARG A 152 6.09 19.84 -24.57
N THR A 153 5.96 19.26 -23.38
CA THR A 153 4.81 19.44 -22.50
C THR A 153 5.25 19.50 -21.04
N PRO A 154 4.47 20.15 -20.16
CA PRO A 154 4.69 20.07 -18.73
C PRO A 154 4.45 18.65 -18.20
N MET A 155 5.12 18.32 -17.10
CA MET A 155 5.04 17.07 -16.35
C MET A 155 5.37 17.34 -14.88
N LEU A 156 5.20 16.35 -14.01
CA LEU A 156 5.59 16.44 -12.60
C LEU A 156 6.87 15.65 -12.36
N PHE A 157 7.89 16.29 -11.81
CA PHE A 157 9.15 15.64 -11.45
C PHE A 157 9.04 15.03 -10.04
N LEU A 158 9.43 13.76 -9.92
CA LEU A 158 9.37 13.00 -8.68
C LEU A 158 10.75 12.87 -8.04
N ASP A 159 10.91 13.50 -6.88
CA ASP A 159 12.02 13.23 -5.96
C ASP A 159 11.60 12.13 -4.99
N ARG A 160 12.02 10.89 -5.28
CA ARG A 160 11.62 9.69 -4.54
C ARG A 160 12.30 9.57 -3.18
N ASP A 161 13.45 10.20 -3.01
CA ASP A 161 14.16 10.22 -1.73
C ASP A 161 13.44 11.14 -0.75
N LYS A 162 12.89 12.26 -1.25
CA LYS A 162 12.06 13.18 -0.44
C LYS A 162 10.62 12.72 -0.25
N ASN A 163 10.07 11.97 -1.22
CA ASN A 163 8.67 11.52 -1.21
C ASN A 163 8.58 9.99 -1.42
N PRO A 164 9.14 9.16 -0.52
CA PRO A 164 9.16 7.70 -0.65
C PRO A 164 7.76 7.07 -0.62
N GLU A 165 6.77 7.80 -0.14
CA GLU A 165 5.37 7.42 -0.08
C GLU A 165 4.64 7.50 -1.42
N LEU A 166 5.19 8.19 -2.42
CA LEU A 166 4.50 8.31 -3.70
C LEU A 166 4.34 6.93 -4.36
N PRO A 167 3.19 6.63 -4.98
CA PRO A 167 2.97 5.34 -5.62
C PRO A 167 3.93 5.14 -6.80
N GLN A 168 4.09 3.89 -7.23
CA GLN A 168 4.88 3.51 -8.40
C GLN A 168 4.04 2.58 -9.28
N GLY A 169 4.11 2.79 -10.59
CA GLY A 169 3.41 1.97 -11.56
C GLY A 169 2.50 2.79 -12.49
N LYS A 170 1.87 2.07 -13.43
CA LYS A 170 0.95 2.66 -14.41
C LYS A 170 -0.49 2.55 -13.96
N GLY A 171 -1.32 3.49 -14.39
CA GLY A 171 -2.76 3.48 -14.14
C GLY A 171 -3.16 3.62 -12.67
N VAL A 172 -2.36 4.33 -11.87
CA VAL A 172 -2.70 4.67 -10.48
C VAL A 172 -3.87 5.65 -10.48
N ARG A 173 -4.90 5.38 -9.68
CA ARG A 173 -6.04 6.29 -9.53
C ARG A 173 -5.58 7.58 -8.83
N LEU A 174 -5.82 8.71 -9.48
CA LEU A 174 -5.44 10.04 -9.02
C LEU A 174 -6.62 11.00 -9.24
N VAL A 175 -7.16 11.55 -8.16
CA VAL A 175 -8.25 12.53 -8.18
C VAL A 175 -7.67 13.91 -8.43
N ILE A 176 -8.18 14.58 -9.45
CA ILE A 176 -7.79 15.93 -9.88
C ILE A 176 -9.08 16.70 -10.11
N GLU A 177 -9.34 17.77 -9.36
CA GLU A 177 -10.57 18.58 -9.49
C GLU A 177 -11.85 17.71 -9.52
N GLU A 178 -11.98 16.80 -8.55
CA GLU A 178 -13.11 15.85 -8.39
C GLU A 178 -13.24 14.77 -9.48
N ARG A 179 -12.34 14.74 -10.47
CA ARG A 179 -12.32 13.73 -11.53
C ARG A 179 -11.24 12.69 -11.25
N VAL A 180 -11.55 11.42 -11.48
CA VAL A 180 -10.60 10.32 -11.29
C VAL A 180 -9.84 10.04 -12.58
N TYR A 181 -8.52 10.23 -12.53
CA TYR A 181 -7.60 9.91 -13.61
C TYR A 181 -6.81 8.63 -13.32
N LYS A 182 -6.41 7.93 -14.37
CA LYS A 182 -5.38 6.89 -14.38
C LYS A 182 -4.04 7.53 -14.73
N ALA A 183 -3.18 7.69 -13.73
CA ALA A 183 -1.89 8.34 -13.85
C ALA A 183 -0.72 7.33 -13.83
N ASP A 184 0.33 7.61 -14.62
CA ASP A 184 1.54 6.78 -14.63
C ASP A 184 2.62 7.43 -13.74
N PHE A 185 2.88 6.80 -12.60
CA PHE A 185 3.97 7.15 -11.68
C PHE A 185 5.21 6.36 -12.07
N VAL A 186 5.97 6.90 -13.02
CA VAL A 186 7.24 6.31 -13.47
C VAL A 186 8.39 6.70 -12.54
N LYS A 187 9.61 6.24 -12.85
CA LYS A 187 10.78 6.36 -11.96
C LYS A 187 11.01 7.79 -11.46
N ILE A 188 10.99 8.76 -12.38
CA ILE A 188 11.37 10.16 -12.10
C ILE A 188 10.22 11.16 -12.33
N ALA A 189 9.04 10.70 -12.73
CA ALA A 189 7.98 11.61 -13.17
C ALA A 189 6.58 11.03 -13.02
N ILE A 190 5.59 11.93 -12.96
CA ILE A 190 4.24 11.68 -13.46
C ILE A 190 4.15 12.45 -14.77
N ASN A 191 4.03 11.72 -15.87
CA ASN A 191 4.01 12.29 -17.22
C ASN A 191 2.71 12.01 -17.97
N VAL A 192 1.80 11.26 -17.34
CA VAL A 192 0.56 10.80 -17.94
C VAL A 192 -0.55 10.86 -16.91
N ALA A 193 -1.70 11.42 -17.31
CA ALA A 193 -2.99 11.28 -16.64
C ALA A 193 -4.09 11.14 -17.70
N ARG A 194 -4.92 10.10 -17.62
CA ARG A 194 -6.02 9.84 -18.56
C ARG A 194 -7.31 9.51 -17.82
N LEU A 195 -8.46 9.96 -18.30
CA LEU A 195 -9.75 9.53 -17.75
C LEU A 195 -10.00 8.05 -18.07
N GLU A 196 -9.80 7.68 -19.33
CA GLU A 196 -9.97 6.32 -19.83
C GLU A 196 -8.63 5.65 -20.11
N ALA A 197 -8.57 4.32 -19.98
CA ALA A 197 -7.31 3.57 -20.14
C ALA A 197 -6.62 3.80 -21.49
N THR A 198 -7.41 4.02 -22.54
CA THR A 198 -6.97 4.29 -23.92
C THR A 198 -7.20 5.73 -24.36
N GLY A 199 -7.55 6.63 -23.44
CA GLY A 199 -7.82 8.04 -23.73
C GLY A 199 -6.56 8.87 -24.01
N PRO A 200 -6.73 10.14 -24.40
CA PRO A 200 -5.61 11.07 -24.53
C PRO A 200 -4.95 11.34 -23.18
N ASN A 201 -3.68 11.79 -23.21
CA ASN A 201 -3.01 12.29 -22.01
C ASN A 201 -3.45 13.72 -21.74
N GLU A 202 -4.16 13.95 -20.64
CA GLU A 202 -4.69 15.26 -20.24
C GLU A 202 -3.81 15.97 -19.20
N LEU A 203 -2.73 15.32 -18.71
CA LEU A 203 -1.84 15.96 -17.73
C LEU A 203 -1.29 17.31 -18.21
N PRO A 204 -0.87 17.49 -19.49
CA PRO A 204 -0.42 18.79 -19.95
C PRO A 204 -1.48 19.88 -19.84
N ASP A 205 -2.70 19.59 -20.29
CA ASP A 205 -3.83 20.54 -20.28
C ASP A 205 -4.22 20.93 -18.85
N ILE A 206 -4.20 19.98 -17.92
CA ILE A 206 -4.40 20.23 -16.48
C ILE A 206 -3.34 21.20 -15.95
N LEU A 207 -2.06 20.94 -16.24
CA LEU A 207 -0.96 21.78 -15.72
C LEU A 207 -0.96 23.19 -16.35
N TRP A 208 -1.32 23.31 -17.64
CA TRP A 208 -1.50 24.60 -18.28
C TRP A 208 -2.70 25.37 -17.73
N SER A 209 -3.81 24.68 -17.42
CA SER A 209 -4.98 25.29 -16.77
C SER A 209 -4.61 25.89 -15.41
N TRP A 210 -3.79 25.18 -14.62
CA TRP A 210 -3.38 25.65 -13.30
C TRP A 210 -2.33 26.77 -13.30
N PHE A 211 -1.35 26.68 -14.20
CA PHE A 211 -0.14 27.49 -14.09
C PHE A 211 0.13 28.38 -15.31
N GLY A 212 -0.76 28.36 -16.30
CA GLY A 212 -0.60 29.09 -17.55
C GLY A 212 0.31 28.38 -18.57
N PRO A 213 0.51 28.99 -19.75
CA PRO A 213 1.23 28.37 -20.87
C PRO A 213 2.70 28.05 -20.57
N ASP A 214 3.31 28.79 -19.63
CA ASP A 214 4.71 28.60 -19.22
C ASP A 214 4.90 27.50 -18.15
N ALA A 215 3.90 26.64 -17.95
CA ALA A 215 3.94 25.59 -16.94
C ALA A 215 5.24 24.76 -17.01
N GLY A 216 5.97 24.71 -15.89
CA GLY A 216 7.20 23.94 -15.74
C GLY A 216 8.43 24.46 -16.52
N MET A 217 8.33 25.61 -17.19
CA MET A 217 9.43 26.23 -17.91
C MET A 217 10.58 26.63 -16.97
N SER A 218 11.79 26.80 -17.52
CA SER A 218 12.94 27.22 -16.72
C SER A 218 12.67 28.56 -16.03
N GLY A 219 13.09 28.69 -14.77
CA GLY A 219 12.81 29.86 -13.94
C GLY A 219 11.50 29.79 -13.15
N THR A 220 10.59 28.86 -13.46
CA THR A 220 9.37 28.67 -12.67
C THR A 220 9.63 27.86 -11.38
N GLN A 221 8.91 28.19 -10.31
CA GLN A 221 8.91 27.46 -9.04
C GLN A 221 7.58 26.77 -8.75
N GLN A 222 6.80 26.49 -9.79
CA GLN A 222 5.49 25.86 -9.67
C GLN A 222 5.61 24.48 -9.01
N ARG A 223 4.68 24.22 -8.09
CA ARG A 223 4.61 22.99 -7.29
C ARG A 223 3.19 22.46 -7.26
N VAL A 224 3.08 21.16 -7.13
CA VAL A 224 1.84 20.44 -6.95
C VAL A 224 1.93 19.62 -5.68
N ALA A 225 0.86 19.64 -4.90
CA ALA A 225 0.69 18.80 -3.74
C ALA A 225 -0.01 17.51 -4.15
N ILE A 226 0.56 16.36 -3.74
CA ILE A 226 -0.02 15.04 -3.91
C ILE A 226 -0.21 14.43 -2.52
N SER A 227 -1.44 14.10 -2.17
CA SER A 227 -1.79 13.53 -0.87
C SER A 227 -2.65 12.29 -1.05
N VAL A 228 -2.77 11.47 -0.03
CA VAL A 228 -3.73 10.35 -0.02
C VAL A 228 -4.72 10.57 1.12
N ASP A 229 -6.01 10.40 0.84
CA ASP A 229 -7.04 10.61 1.85
C ASP A 229 -7.25 9.37 2.76
N ALA A 230 -8.22 9.48 3.68
CA ALA A 230 -8.57 8.40 4.60
C ALA A 230 -9.05 7.12 3.90
N SER A 231 -9.68 7.26 2.71
CA SER A 231 -10.16 6.15 1.88
C SER A 231 -9.03 5.46 1.09
N GLY A 232 -7.86 6.11 1.01
CA GLY A 232 -6.72 5.63 0.24
C GLY A 232 -6.68 6.13 -1.20
N GLU A 233 -7.53 7.08 -1.58
CA GLU A 233 -7.48 7.73 -2.88
C GLU A 233 -6.41 8.83 -2.90
N TRP A 234 -5.63 8.88 -3.98
CA TRP A 234 -4.64 9.93 -4.20
C TRP A 234 -5.30 11.16 -4.78
N HIS A 235 -4.94 12.33 -4.27
CA HIS A 235 -5.40 13.64 -4.72
C HIS A 235 -4.24 14.48 -5.20
N MET A 236 -4.45 15.27 -6.25
CA MET A 236 -3.49 16.21 -6.79
C MET A 236 -4.08 17.61 -6.82
N ARG A 237 -3.35 18.60 -6.29
CA ARG A 237 -3.80 20.00 -6.27
C ARG A 237 -2.65 20.96 -6.56
N PRO A 238 -2.89 22.07 -7.28
CA PRO A 238 -1.87 23.09 -7.45
C PRO A 238 -1.56 23.75 -6.10
N MET A 239 -0.29 24.03 -5.85
CA MET A 239 0.08 24.87 -4.71
C MET A 239 0.06 26.33 -5.17
N SER A 240 -0.69 27.17 -4.47
CA SER A 240 -0.66 28.62 -4.66
C SER A 240 0.66 29.21 -4.13
N ASP A 241 1.11 30.34 -4.69
CA ASP A 241 2.36 31.03 -4.29
C ASP A 241 2.44 31.32 -2.78
N ALA A 242 1.31 31.57 -2.11
CA ALA A 242 1.25 31.82 -0.67
C ALA A 242 1.56 30.58 0.21
N SER A 243 1.65 29.39 -0.39
CA SER A 243 1.92 28.11 0.28
C SER A 243 3.35 27.59 0.02
N GLN A 244 4.18 28.37 -0.68
CA GLN A 244 5.57 28.02 -0.92
C GLN A 244 6.39 28.28 0.34
N PRO A 245 7.17 27.32 0.86
CA PRO A 245 8.12 27.62 1.93
C PRO A 245 9.08 28.70 1.42
N ASN A 246 8.99 29.88 2.04
CA ASN A 246 9.81 31.03 1.72
C ASN A 246 11.27 30.73 2.07
N TYR A 247 12.01 30.17 1.12
CA TYR A 247 13.47 30.17 1.20
C TYR A 247 13.93 31.56 0.76
N GLY A 248 13.86 32.50 1.71
CA GLY A 248 14.48 33.81 1.57
C GLY A 248 15.98 33.63 1.34
N TRP A 249 16.42 33.86 0.11
CA TRP A 249 17.82 34.13 -0.17
C TRP A 249 18.15 35.50 0.43
N ALA A 250 18.72 35.51 1.63
CA ALA A 250 19.40 36.68 2.17
C ALA A 250 20.65 36.92 1.32
N GLY A 251 20.51 37.76 0.30
CA GLY A 251 21.65 38.30 -0.43
C GLY A 251 22.50 39.14 0.49
N ALA A 252 23.64 38.59 0.90
CA ALA A 252 24.74 39.35 1.47
C ALA A 252 25.43 40.16 0.36
N GLY A 253 25.37 41.49 0.53
CA GLY A 253 26.37 42.51 0.18
C GLY A 253 27.06 42.50 -1.20
N SER A 254 26.97 43.61 -1.93
CA SER A 254 28.04 44.64 -1.98
C SER A 254 27.81 45.61 -3.13
N GLY A 255 27.99 46.91 -2.84
CA GLY A 255 27.82 48.05 -3.77
C GLY A 255 27.43 49.29 -3.01
#